data_AF-A0A4Q3CR29-F1
#
_entry.id   AF-A0A4Q3CR29-F1
#
_cell.length_a   1.000
_cell.length_b   1.000
_cell.length_c   1.000
_cell.angle_alpha   90.00
_cell.angle_beta   90.00
_cell.angle_gamma   90.00
#
_symmetry.space_group_name_H-M   'P 1'
#
loop_
_entity.id
_entity.type
_entity.pdbx_description
1 polymer ?
#
loop_
_entity_poly.entity_id
_entity_poly.type
_entity_poly.pdbx_seq_one_letter_code
_entity_poly.pdbx_strand_id
1 'polypeptide(L)'
;MSVFLDYLAEIESRRIQGLAPKPIDDGGIVFEIIALINDAGNAHRADALKFFIYNTLPGTTSAAAVKAGFLKQIILGEAVVPEITPAFALELLSHMKGGPSVIALLDIALGDAPAVAALAGEVLKTQVFLYDADMHRLSEAHNAGNAVATDVLESYAKAEFFTKLPEVEDEIEVVTFIAGEGDISTDLLSPGNQAHSRSDRELHGQCMMSPEAQQAIVALKAQHPGKRVMLIAEKGTMGVGSSRMSGVNNVALWTGKPSSPYVPFVNYAPVVGGTNGISPIFGTTVDVTGGIGINLKNWVKQTGPDGEPIINNDGNPVLEEKFSVATGTVLKIDVKNKKLCDANGAELVDVAAAFTPQKMEFMKAGSSYAIVFGKKLQTFAARTLGVEPTPVYAANKEITAEGVGLTAVEKIFNRNAVG
;
A
#
# COMPACT_ATOMS: atom_id res chain seq x y z
N MET A 1 -17.42 17.68 28.70
CA MET A 1 -18.06 17.43 27.39
C MET A 1 -17.73 16.00 27.01
N SER A 2 -18.63 15.30 26.33
CA SER A 2 -18.35 13.95 25.81
C SER A 2 -17.31 14.08 24.69
N VAL A 3 -16.27 13.23 24.67
CA VAL A 3 -15.21 13.28 23.65
C VAL A 3 -15.79 12.93 22.27
N PHE A 4 -16.81 12.07 22.25
CA PHE A 4 -17.59 11.77 21.05
C PHE A 4 -18.37 12.98 20.52
N LEU A 5 -18.99 13.78 21.39
CA LEU A 5 -19.66 15.02 20.94
C LEU A 5 -18.66 16.05 20.38
N ASP A 6 -17.46 16.14 20.97
CA ASP A 6 -16.38 16.98 20.44
C ASP A 6 -15.96 16.49 19.05
N TYR A 7 -15.89 15.18 18.84
CA TYR A 7 -15.62 14.57 17.54
C TYR A 7 -16.73 14.86 16.51
N LEU A 8 -18.00 14.82 16.90
CA LEU A 8 -19.11 15.24 16.01
C LEU A 8 -19.02 16.72 15.63
N ALA A 9 -18.62 17.59 16.57
CA ALA A 9 -18.39 19.00 16.28
C ALA A 9 -17.21 19.22 15.32
N GLU A 10 -16.13 18.44 15.47
CA GLU A 10 -15.01 18.44 14.51
C GLU A 10 -15.47 18.03 13.11
N ILE A 11 -16.29 16.98 13.01
CA ILE A 11 -16.84 16.52 11.72
C ILE A 11 -17.60 17.64 11.01
N GLU A 12 -18.42 18.40 11.73
CA GLU A 12 -19.17 19.51 11.13
C GLU A 12 -18.24 20.65 10.66
N SER A 13 -17.20 20.96 11.44
CA SER A 13 -16.16 21.92 11.04
C SER A 13 -15.40 21.49 9.78
N ARG A 14 -15.08 20.19 9.68
CA ARG A 14 -14.42 19.59 8.51
C ARG A 14 -15.30 19.56 7.28
N ARG A 15 -16.61 19.32 7.45
CA ARG A 15 -17.58 19.31 6.36
C ARG A 15 -17.65 20.65 5.63
N ILE A 16 -17.49 21.78 6.35
CA ILE A 16 -17.43 23.13 5.75
C ILE A 16 -16.21 23.28 4.83
N GLN A 17 -15.13 22.53 5.09
CA GLN A 17 -13.91 22.49 4.28
C GLN A 17 -13.96 21.42 3.17
N GLY A 18 -15.08 20.71 3.03
CA GLY A 18 -15.22 19.60 2.07
C GLY A 18 -14.44 18.34 2.46
N LEU A 19 -14.09 18.18 3.74
CA LEU A 19 -13.36 17.03 4.27
C LEU A 19 -14.31 16.05 4.94
N ALA A 20 -13.97 14.76 4.88
CA ALA A 20 -14.64 13.70 5.61
C ALA A 20 -14.26 13.70 7.10
N PRO A 21 -14.93 12.89 7.94
CA PRO A 21 -14.52 12.65 9.31
C PRO A 21 -13.06 12.22 9.40
N LYS A 22 -12.28 12.89 10.25
CA LYS A 22 -10.88 12.51 10.48
C LYS A 22 -10.83 11.08 11.03
N PRO A 23 -9.95 10.20 10.51
CA PRO A 23 -9.80 8.85 11.04
C PRO A 23 -9.39 8.85 12.52
N ILE A 24 -9.99 7.97 13.31
CA ILE A 24 -9.84 7.93 14.77
C ILE A 24 -8.60 7.12 15.13
N ASP A 25 -7.60 7.77 15.71
CA ASP A 25 -6.40 7.14 16.32
C ASP A 25 -6.43 7.12 17.85
N ASP A 26 -7.34 7.88 18.47
CA ASP A 26 -7.50 7.97 19.93
C ASP A 26 -8.42 6.89 20.52
N GLY A 27 -7.90 6.12 21.48
CA GLY A 27 -8.63 5.05 22.15
C GLY A 27 -9.76 5.52 23.08
N GLY A 28 -9.69 6.73 23.63
CA GLY A 28 -10.76 7.33 24.44
C GLY A 28 -12.02 7.58 23.63
N ILE A 29 -11.87 8.07 22.39
CA ILE A 29 -12.99 8.21 21.44
C ILE A 29 -13.60 6.85 21.14
N VAL A 30 -12.78 5.83 20.83
CA VAL A 30 -13.29 4.47 20.53
C VAL A 30 -13.98 3.84 21.75
N PHE A 31 -13.46 4.08 22.96
CA PHE A 31 -14.09 3.59 24.19
C PHE A 31 -15.50 4.18 24.38
N GLU A 32 -15.66 5.48 24.16
CA GLU A 32 -16.97 6.12 24.22
C GLU A 32 -17.90 5.64 23.09
N ILE A 33 -17.38 5.47 21.88
CA ILE A 33 -18.12 4.85 20.76
C ILE A 33 -18.65 3.47 21.15
N ILE A 34 -17.85 2.63 21.81
CA ILE A 34 -18.30 1.31 22.28
C ILE A 34 -19.42 1.44 23.32
N ALA A 35 -19.32 2.39 24.26
CA ALA A 35 -20.39 2.63 25.23
C ALA A 35 -21.71 3.01 24.53
N LEU A 36 -21.65 3.84 23.50
CA LEU A 36 -22.81 4.22 22.68
C LEU A 36 -23.37 3.05 21.85
N ILE A 37 -22.50 2.15 21.35
CA ILE A 37 -22.92 0.94 20.64
C ILE A 37 -23.69 -0.01 21.55
N ASN A 38 -23.26 -0.14 22.80
CA ASN A 38 -23.90 -1.00 23.80
C ASN A 38 -25.22 -0.43 24.35
N ASP A 39 -25.42 0.89 24.27
CA ASP A 39 -26.69 1.54 24.58
C ASP A 39 -27.62 1.54 23.36
N ALA A 40 -28.41 0.46 23.21
CA ALA A 40 -29.30 0.26 22.07
C ALA A 40 -30.30 1.42 21.82
N GLY A 41 -30.67 2.18 22.86
CA GLY A 41 -31.59 3.32 22.77
C GLY A 41 -30.92 4.65 22.44
N ASN A 42 -29.59 4.68 22.30
CA ASN A 42 -28.85 5.91 22.11
C ASN A 42 -29.08 6.53 20.72
N ALA A 43 -29.40 7.82 20.68
CA ALA A 43 -29.63 8.55 19.44
C ALA A 43 -28.39 8.55 18.50
N HIS A 44 -27.18 8.42 19.06
CA HIS A 44 -25.94 8.40 18.29
C HIS A 44 -25.43 7.01 17.94
N ARG A 45 -26.15 5.94 18.29
CA ARG A 45 -25.69 4.56 18.09
C ARG A 45 -25.36 4.24 16.63
N ALA A 46 -26.16 4.73 15.69
CA ALA A 46 -25.94 4.50 14.25
C ALA A 46 -24.62 5.13 13.77
N ASP A 47 -24.33 6.36 14.19
CA ASP A 47 -23.08 7.04 13.87
C ASP A 47 -21.88 6.37 14.56
N ALA A 48 -22.04 5.97 15.83
CA ALA A 48 -21.02 5.25 16.58
C ALA A 48 -20.65 3.92 15.88
N LEU A 49 -21.63 3.14 15.44
CA LEU A 49 -21.41 1.91 14.64
C LEU A 49 -20.65 2.22 13.35
N LYS A 50 -21.08 3.26 12.61
CA LYS A 50 -20.42 3.66 11.35
C LYS A 50 -18.96 4.03 11.57
N PHE A 51 -18.65 4.86 12.58
CA PHE A 51 -17.28 5.29 12.86
C PHE A 51 -16.40 4.16 13.41
N PHE A 52 -16.98 3.28 14.23
CA PHE A 52 -16.29 2.07 14.70
C PHE A 52 -15.88 1.18 13.54
N ILE A 53 -16.80 0.88 12.62
CA ILE A 53 -16.56 -0.04 11.51
C ILE A 53 -15.60 0.58 10.48
N TYR A 54 -15.87 1.82 10.03
CA TYR A 54 -15.26 2.38 8.82
C TYR A 54 -14.27 3.52 9.06
N ASN A 55 -14.11 4.02 10.28
CA ASN A 55 -13.31 5.23 10.52
C ASN A 55 -12.29 5.13 11.66
N THR A 56 -12.06 3.94 12.19
CA THR A 56 -11.01 3.69 13.19
C THR A 56 -9.71 3.28 12.51
N LEU A 57 -8.61 3.96 12.82
CA LEU A 57 -7.31 3.63 12.24
C LEU A 57 -6.77 2.28 12.77
N PRO A 58 -6.20 1.45 11.88
CA PRO A 58 -5.60 0.16 12.23
C PRO A 58 -4.15 0.34 12.72
N GLY A 59 -3.40 -0.76 12.83
CA GLY A 59 -2.00 -0.75 13.24
C GLY A 59 -1.86 -0.59 14.75
N THR A 60 -0.91 0.24 15.21
CA THR A 60 -0.49 0.30 16.62
C THR A 60 -1.06 1.51 17.37
N THR A 61 -2.15 2.11 16.90
CA THR A 61 -2.80 3.24 17.58
C THR A 61 -3.52 2.78 18.85
N SER A 62 -3.79 3.71 19.77
CA SER A 62 -4.60 3.39 20.96
C SER A 62 -6.04 3.03 20.56
N ALA A 63 -6.59 3.68 19.52
CA ALA A 63 -7.86 3.30 18.91
C ALA A 63 -7.88 1.86 18.39
N ALA A 64 -6.83 1.41 17.70
CA ALA A 64 -6.72 0.03 17.23
C ALA A 64 -6.71 -0.97 18.39
N ALA A 65 -6.05 -0.64 19.51
CA ALA A 65 -6.03 -1.51 20.69
C ALA A 65 -7.43 -1.69 21.29
N VAL A 66 -8.18 -0.59 21.47
CA VAL A 66 -9.54 -0.63 22.00
C VAL A 66 -10.49 -1.36 21.03
N LYS A 67 -10.40 -1.07 19.73
CA LYS A 67 -11.22 -1.74 18.69
C LYS A 67 -10.94 -3.24 18.65
N ALA A 68 -9.68 -3.67 18.61
CA ALA A 68 -9.33 -5.09 18.56
C ALA A 68 -9.83 -5.84 19.82
N GLY A 69 -9.71 -5.22 21.00
CA GLY A 69 -10.23 -5.78 22.25
C GLY A 69 -11.74 -5.99 22.23
N PHE A 70 -12.51 -5.02 21.73
CA PHE A 70 -13.97 -5.15 21.63
C PHE A 70 -14.39 -6.18 20.57
N LEU A 71 -13.70 -6.21 19.42
CA LEU A 71 -13.93 -7.25 18.40
C LEU A 71 -13.68 -8.66 18.96
N LYS A 72 -12.63 -8.83 19.77
CA LYS A 72 -12.37 -10.09 20.49
C LYS A 72 -13.53 -10.48 21.41
N GLN A 73 -14.07 -9.54 22.19
CA GLN A 73 -15.23 -9.81 23.06
C GLN A 73 -16.45 -10.28 22.26
N ILE A 74 -16.70 -9.67 21.10
CA ILE A 74 -17.79 -10.08 20.20
C ILE A 74 -17.56 -11.50 19.67
N ILE A 75 -16.33 -11.82 19.26
CA ILE A 75 -15.97 -13.14 18.73
C ILE A 75 -16.13 -14.25 19.78
N LEU A 76 -15.81 -13.95 21.04
CA LEU A 76 -15.94 -14.87 22.18
C LEU A 76 -17.37 -14.93 22.75
N GLY A 77 -18.29 -14.09 22.26
CA GLY A 77 -19.67 -14.01 22.76
C GLY A 77 -19.83 -13.29 24.10
N GLU A 78 -18.79 -12.57 24.54
CA GLU A 78 -18.80 -11.75 25.76
C GLU A 78 -19.59 -10.43 25.56
N ALA A 79 -19.65 -9.95 24.31
CA ALA A 79 -20.46 -8.81 23.90
C ALA A 79 -21.31 -9.17 22.66
N VAL A 80 -22.52 -8.62 22.58
CA VAL A 80 -23.44 -8.87 21.45
C VAL A 80 -23.82 -7.54 20.81
N VAL A 81 -23.41 -7.38 19.55
CA VAL A 81 -23.76 -6.25 18.70
C VAL A 81 -24.45 -6.81 17.45
N PRO A 82 -25.77 -6.65 17.27
CA PRO A 82 -26.50 -7.27 16.15
C PRO A 82 -25.90 -7.00 14.76
N GLU A 83 -25.29 -5.83 14.57
CA GLU A 83 -24.66 -5.39 13.33
C GLU A 83 -23.25 -5.94 13.11
N ILE A 84 -22.62 -6.49 14.15
CA ILE A 84 -21.26 -7.05 14.09
C ILE A 84 -21.30 -8.50 14.57
N THR A 85 -21.52 -9.41 13.63
CA THR A 85 -21.47 -10.86 13.92
C THR A 85 -20.03 -11.29 14.24
N PRO A 86 -19.82 -12.43 14.93
CA PRO A 86 -18.48 -12.97 15.16
C PRO A 86 -17.65 -13.13 13.87
N ALA A 87 -18.28 -13.58 12.78
CA ALA A 87 -17.62 -13.70 11.47
C ALA A 87 -17.20 -12.33 10.93
N PHE A 88 -18.06 -11.32 11.03
CA PHE A 88 -17.73 -9.96 10.59
C PHE A 88 -16.66 -9.32 11.50
N ALA A 89 -16.66 -9.61 12.80
CA ALA A 89 -15.61 -9.15 13.70
C ALA A 89 -14.23 -9.74 13.35
N LEU A 90 -14.18 -11.01 12.95
CA LEU A 90 -12.96 -11.65 12.42
C LEU A 90 -12.50 -10.99 11.11
N GLU A 91 -13.44 -10.67 10.21
CA GLU A 91 -13.14 -9.90 9.00
C GLU A 91 -12.53 -8.54 9.36
N LEU A 92 -13.13 -7.77 10.28
CA LEU A 92 -12.60 -6.47 10.70
C LEU A 92 -11.19 -6.58 11.30
N LEU A 93 -10.92 -7.60 12.12
CA LEU A 93 -9.57 -7.87 12.63
C LEU A 93 -8.57 -8.14 11.50
N SER A 94 -8.97 -8.89 10.46
CA SER A 94 -8.08 -9.20 9.32
C SER A 94 -7.65 -7.96 8.51
N HIS A 95 -8.46 -6.90 8.54
CA HIS A 95 -8.20 -5.62 7.89
C HIS A 95 -7.39 -4.64 8.76
N MET A 96 -7.10 -4.97 10.02
CA MET A 96 -6.31 -4.13 10.92
C MET A 96 -4.78 -4.34 10.80
N LYS A 97 -4.36 -5.37 10.03
CA LYS A 97 -3.01 -5.54 9.47
C LYS A 97 -1.85 -5.43 10.49
N GLY A 98 -2.01 -5.96 11.70
CA GLY A 98 -0.91 -6.07 12.68
C GLY A 98 -1.20 -5.49 14.06
N GLY A 99 -0.20 -5.56 14.93
CA GLY A 99 -0.26 -4.98 16.28
C GLY A 99 -1.38 -5.60 17.13
N PRO A 100 -2.25 -4.80 17.78
CA PRO A 100 -3.31 -5.30 18.65
C PRO A 100 -4.26 -6.31 17.98
N SER A 101 -4.46 -6.21 16.66
CA SER A 101 -5.30 -7.17 15.94
C SER A 101 -4.70 -8.57 15.89
N VAL A 102 -3.38 -8.69 15.73
CA VAL A 102 -2.66 -9.96 15.77
C VAL A 102 -2.67 -10.54 17.19
N ILE A 103 -2.51 -9.69 18.21
CA ILE A 103 -2.62 -10.12 19.61
C ILE A 103 -4.01 -10.73 19.86
N ALA A 104 -5.08 -10.05 19.44
CA ALA A 104 -6.44 -10.55 19.58
C ALA A 104 -6.66 -11.87 18.82
N LEU A 105 -6.18 -11.97 17.58
CA LEU A 105 -6.26 -13.20 16.78
C LEU A 105 -5.52 -14.37 17.44
N LEU A 106 -4.31 -14.14 17.97
CA LEU A 106 -3.55 -15.16 18.69
C LEU A 106 -4.24 -15.59 19.98
N ASP A 107 -4.79 -14.65 20.75
CA ASP A 107 -5.54 -14.98 21.96
C ASP A 107 -6.72 -15.91 21.67
N ILE A 108 -7.41 -15.69 20.54
CA ILE A 108 -8.56 -16.49 20.13
C ILE A 108 -8.12 -17.83 19.53
N ALA A 109 -7.15 -17.81 18.60
CA ALA A 109 -6.66 -18.98 17.88
C ALA A 109 -6.00 -20.01 18.81
N LEU A 110 -5.39 -19.55 19.91
CA LEU A 110 -4.73 -20.39 20.89
C LEU A 110 -5.59 -20.69 22.13
N GLY A 111 -6.84 -20.23 22.14
CA GLY A 111 -7.78 -20.43 23.24
C GLY A 111 -8.52 -21.76 23.21
N ASP A 112 -9.39 -21.96 24.20
CA ASP A 112 -10.03 -23.25 24.49
C ASP A 112 -11.34 -23.52 23.70
N ALA A 113 -11.74 -22.62 22.80
CA ALA A 113 -12.99 -22.73 22.03
C ALA A 113 -12.73 -23.21 20.59
N PRO A 114 -12.78 -24.52 20.28
CA PRO A 114 -12.13 -25.07 19.07
C PRO A 114 -12.69 -24.51 17.76
N ALA A 115 -14.00 -24.30 17.67
CA ALA A 115 -14.64 -23.77 16.45
C ALA A 115 -14.20 -22.33 16.15
N VAL A 116 -14.12 -21.49 17.19
CA VAL A 116 -13.74 -20.08 17.07
C VAL A 116 -12.23 -19.96 16.88
N ALA A 117 -11.46 -20.80 17.58
CA ALA A 117 -10.01 -20.89 17.43
C ALA A 117 -9.60 -21.25 16.00
N ALA A 118 -10.28 -22.23 15.37
CA ALA A 118 -10.03 -22.58 13.97
C ALA A 118 -10.29 -21.41 13.02
N LEU A 119 -11.39 -20.67 13.20
CA LEU A 119 -11.69 -19.50 12.37
C LEU A 119 -10.66 -18.37 12.55
N ALA A 120 -10.22 -18.11 13.77
CA ALA A 120 -9.15 -17.16 14.03
C ALA A 120 -7.80 -17.63 13.44
N GLY A 121 -7.53 -18.94 13.45
CA GLY A 121 -6.41 -19.56 12.77
C GLY A 121 -6.42 -19.30 11.26
N GLU A 122 -7.58 -19.49 10.60
CA GLU A 122 -7.73 -19.18 9.17
C GLU A 122 -7.47 -17.70 8.86
N VAL A 123 -7.94 -16.78 9.71
CA VAL A 123 -7.63 -15.36 9.56
C VAL A 123 -6.13 -15.11 9.78
N LEU A 124 -5.53 -15.71 10.80
CA LEU A 124 -4.12 -15.56 11.13
C LEU A 124 -3.22 -15.99 9.97
N LYS A 125 -3.55 -17.10 9.27
CA LYS A 125 -2.84 -17.56 8.06
C LYS A 125 -2.71 -16.50 6.96
N THR A 126 -3.52 -15.44 6.96
CA THR A 126 -3.46 -14.33 6.00
C THR A 126 -2.65 -13.11 6.48
N GLN A 127 -2.22 -13.11 7.74
CA GLN A 127 -1.51 -12.00 8.37
C GLN A 127 0.00 -12.18 8.26
N VAL A 128 0.72 -11.10 7.97
CA VAL A 128 2.18 -11.12 7.80
C VAL A 128 2.92 -10.28 8.85
N PHE A 129 2.26 -9.29 9.46
CA PHE A 129 2.87 -8.38 10.42
C PHE A 129 2.91 -8.95 11.84
N LEU A 130 3.53 -10.13 11.98
CA LEU A 130 3.80 -10.78 13.26
C LEU A 130 5.22 -10.40 13.72
N TYR A 131 5.33 -9.94 14.96
CA TYR A 131 6.62 -9.62 15.58
C TYR A 131 7.16 -10.79 16.39
N ASP A 132 8.37 -10.66 16.94
CA ASP A 132 9.06 -11.77 17.60
C ASP A 132 8.25 -12.37 18.77
N ALA A 133 7.54 -11.54 19.53
CA ALA A 133 6.65 -12.02 20.60
C ALA A 133 5.46 -12.84 20.04
N ASP A 134 4.88 -12.43 18.91
CA ASP A 134 3.76 -13.12 18.26
C ASP A 134 4.21 -14.48 17.72
N MET A 135 5.37 -14.51 17.05
CA MET A 135 6.00 -15.73 16.56
C MET A 135 6.37 -16.68 17.70
N HIS A 136 6.90 -16.16 18.82
CA HIS A 136 7.22 -16.97 19.99
C HIS A 136 5.98 -17.68 20.54
N ARG A 137 4.85 -16.97 20.68
CA ARG A 137 3.58 -17.56 21.14
C ARG A 137 3.13 -18.72 20.24
N LEU A 138 3.24 -18.57 18.91
CA LEU A 138 2.92 -19.65 17.97
C LEU A 138 3.84 -20.86 18.14
N SER A 139 5.15 -20.63 18.30
CA SER A 139 6.12 -21.69 18.53
C SER A 139 5.84 -22.43 19.83
N GLU A 140 5.58 -21.73 20.93
CA GLU A 140 5.26 -22.35 22.21
C GLU A 140 3.98 -23.18 22.13
N ALA A 141 2.93 -22.64 21.50
CA ALA A 141 1.67 -23.36 21.32
C ALA A 141 1.83 -24.61 20.46
N HIS A 142 2.61 -24.54 19.37
CA HIS A 142 2.95 -25.70 18.56
C HIS A 142 3.70 -26.77 19.38
N ASN A 143 4.71 -26.38 20.15
CA ASN A 143 5.47 -27.29 21.01
C ASN A 143 4.60 -27.91 22.12
N ALA A 144 3.53 -27.23 22.53
CA ALA A 144 2.52 -27.74 23.45
C ALA A 144 1.47 -28.64 22.79
N GLY A 145 1.57 -28.90 21.48
CA GLY A 145 0.65 -29.75 20.72
C GLY A 145 -0.64 -29.06 20.24
N ASN A 146 -0.67 -27.73 20.19
CA ASN A 146 -1.83 -27.00 19.66
C ASN A 146 -1.97 -27.20 18.14
N ALA A 147 -3.10 -27.78 17.72
CA ALA A 147 -3.34 -28.12 16.32
C ALA A 147 -3.50 -26.87 15.44
N VAL A 148 -4.16 -25.81 15.93
CA VAL A 148 -4.33 -24.54 15.20
C VAL A 148 -2.98 -23.86 14.99
N ALA A 149 -2.11 -23.83 16.00
CA ALA A 149 -0.77 -23.28 15.87
C ALA A 149 0.05 -24.05 14.82
N THR A 150 -0.03 -25.38 14.84
CA THR A 150 0.64 -26.24 13.85
C THR A 150 0.16 -25.94 12.43
N ASP A 151 -1.14 -25.88 12.22
CA ASP A 151 -1.77 -25.59 10.93
C ASP A 151 -1.43 -24.18 10.41
N VAL A 152 -1.37 -23.18 11.30
CA VAL A 152 -0.89 -21.83 10.96
C VAL A 152 0.58 -21.84 10.53
N LEU A 153 1.46 -22.55 11.26
CA LEU A 153 2.87 -22.66 10.90
C LEU A 153 3.07 -23.39 9.58
N GLU A 154 2.30 -24.45 9.30
CA GLU A 154 2.37 -25.17 8.03
C GLU A 154 1.99 -24.28 6.84
N SER A 155 0.93 -23.47 7.00
CA SER A 155 0.53 -22.45 6.03
C SER A 155 1.64 -21.40 5.81
N TYR A 156 2.25 -20.91 6.90
CA TYR A 156 3.33 -19.93 6.83
C TYR A 156 4.60 -20.49 6.17
N ALA A 157 4.98 -21.74 6.44
CA ALA A 157 6.14 -22.39 5.81
C ALA A 157 5.98 -22.53 4.28
N LYS A 158 4.73 -22.65 3.81
CA LYS A 158 4.33 -22.65 2.39
C LYS A 158 4.06 -21.24 1.84
N ALA A 159 4.21 -20.21 2.67
CA ALA A 159 3.88 -18.81 2.39
C ALA A 159 2.49 -18.62 1.75
N GLU A 160 1.46 -19.32 2.27
CA GLU A 160 0.11 -19.26 1.69
C GLU A 160 -0.53 -17.86 1.76
N PHE A 161 -0.13 -17.02 2.72
CA PHE A 161 -0.49 -15.59 2.76
C PHE A 161 -0.06 -14.82 1.50
N PHE A 162 0.90 -15.34 0.72
CA PHE A 162 1.37 -14.76 -0.52
C PHE A 162 0.97 -15.57 -1.74
N THR A 163 1.12 -16.91 -1.72
CA THR A 163 0.84 -17.75 -2.88
C THR A 163 -0.65 -17.80 -3.23
N LYS A 164 -1.54 -17.58 -2.25
CA LYS A 164 -3.00 -17.49 -2.46
C LYS A 164 -3.48 -16.08 -2.86
N LEU A 165 -2.60 -15.07 -2.91
CA LEU A 165 -2.99 -13.76 -3.43
C LEU A 165 -3.24 -13.83 -4.94
N PRO A 166 -4.17 -13.01 -5.48
CA PRO A 166 -4.33 -12.87 -6.92
C PRO A 166 -2.99 -12.54 -7.60
N GLU A 167 -2.75 -13.11 -8.77
CA GLU A 167 -1.60 -12.72 -9.60
C GLU A 167 -1.74 -11.27 -10.09
N VAL A 168 -0.60 -10.66 -10.42
CA VAL A 168 -0.59 -9.35 -11.08
C VAL A 168 -1.29 -9.47 -12.44
N GLU A 169 -2.16 -8.53 -12.76
CA GLU A 169 -2.89 -8.44 -14.03
C GLU A 169 -1.91 -8.53 -15.23
N ASP A 170 -2.20 -9.38 -16.23
CA ASP A 170 -1.37 -9.52 -17.45
C ASP A 170 -1.31 -8.23 -18.29
N GLU A 171 -2.41 -7.47 -18.28
CA GLU A 171 -2.55 -6.17 -18.95
C GLU A 171 -3.20 -5.18 -17.98
N ILE A 172 -2.63 -3.97 -17.89
CA ILE A 172 -3.17 -2.87 -17.09
C ILE A 172 -3.51 -1.71 -18.01
N GLU A 173 -4.79 -1.42 -18.16
CA GLU A 173 -5.23 -0.22 -18.87
C GLU A 173 -5.01 1.03 -18.01
N VAL A 174 -4.38 2.04 -18.60
CA VAL A 174 -4.14 3.32 -17.95
C VAL A 174 -4.67 4.49 -18.79
N VAL A 175 -5.05 5.56 -18.12
CA VAL A 175 -5.34 6.85 -18.73
C VAL A 175 -4.35 7.88 -18.20
N THR A 176 -3.75 8.66 -19.09
CA THR A 176 -2.69 9.61 -18.75
C THR A 176 -3.27 10.88 -18.12
N PHE A 177 -2.54 11.43 -17.15
CA PHE A 177 -2.77 12.77 -16.61
C PHE A 177 -1.43 13.47 -16.43
N ILE A 178 -1.18 14.52 -17.21
CA ILE A 178 0.04 15.32 -17.10
C ILE A 178 -0.08 16.22 -15.88
N ALA A 179 0.75 15.98 -14.86
CA ALA A 179 0.82 16.80 -13.66
C ALA A 179 1.55 18.13 -13.90
N GLY A 180 2.45 18.14 -14.89
CA GLY A 180 3.17 19.33 -15.34
C GLY A 180 4.25 18.97 -16.36
N GLU A 181 4.77 20.00 -17.02
CA GLU A 181 5.93 19.91 -17.91
C GLU A 181 7.22 20.23 -17.14
N GLY A 182 8.28 19.47 -17.41
CA GLY A 182 9.54 19.50 -16.68
C GLY A 182 9.57 18.55 -15.48
N ASP A 183 10.62 18.68 -14.67
CA ASP A 183 10.79 17.83 -13.49
C ASP A 183 9.71 18.09 -12.44
N ILE A 184 9.01 17.04 -12.02
CA ILE A 184 8.00 17.12 -10.96
C ILE A 184 8.67 16.80 -9.64
N SER A 185 8.80 17.81 -8.78
CA SER A 185 9.42 17.65 -7.47
C SER A 185 8.48 17.00 -6.46
N THR A 186 9.06 16.33 -5.47
CA THR A 186 8.33 15.85 -4.28
C THR A 186 7.72 16.99 -3.45
N ASP A 187 8.20 18.23 -3.62
CA ASP A 187 7.61 19.41 -3.00
C ASP A 187 6.30 19.82 -3.68
N LEU A 188 6.18 19.67 -5.01
CA LEU A 188 4.90 19.82 -5.70
C LEU A 188 3.88 18.82 -5.14
N LEU A 189 4.27 17.55 -5.04
CA LEU A 189 3.38 16.47 -4.60
C LEU A 189 3.01 16.52 -3.11
N SER A 190 3.89 17.12 -2.29
CA SER A 190 3.75 17.22 -0.83
C SER A 190 4.55 18.42 -0.33
N PRO A 191 3.98 19.63 -0.36
CA PRO A 191 4.70 20.86 -0.01
C PRO A 191 5.29 20.86 1.39
N GLY A 192 6.51 21.37 1.52
CA GLY A 192 7.24 21.38 2.81
C GLY A 192 6.55 22.22 3.89
N ASN A 193 5.96 23.36 3.51
CA ASN A 193 5.20 24.24 4.41
C ASN A 193 3.88 23.61 4.92
N GLN A 194 3.39 22.56 4.25
CA GLN A 194 2.21 21.79 4.64
C GLN A 194 2.55 20.53 5.46
N ALA A 195 3.76 20.44 6.02
CA ALA A 195 4.18 19.26 6.77
C ALA A 195 3.30 18.95 7.99
N HIS A 196 2.66 19.96 8.58
CA HIS A 196 1.78 19.82 9.74
C HIS A 196 0.51 18.99 9.45
N SER A 197 0.06 18.92 8.19
CA SER A 197 -1.14 18.15 7.82
C SER A 197 -0.87 16.71 7.43
N ARG A 198 0.40 16.26 7.33
CA ARG A 198 0.79 14.94 6.77
C ARG A 198 0.15 13.73 7.45
N SER A 199 -0.20 13.82 8.74
CA SER A 199 -0.87 12.74 9.47
C SER A 199 -2.34 12.60 9.07
N ASP A 200 -2.96 13.69 8.63
CA ASP A 200 -4.31 13.71 8.06
C ASP A 200 -4.21 13.58 6.53
N ARG A 201 -4.29 12.34 6.05
CA ARG A 201 -4.03 12.01 4.64
C ARG A 201 -4.99 12.70 3.68
N GLU A 202 -6.26 12.86 4.06
CA GLU A 202 -7.24 13.54 3.22
C GLU A 202 -6.91 15.02 3.10
N LEU A 203 -6.68 15.70 4.24
CA LEU A 203 -6.31 17.11 4.28
C LEU A 203 -4.99 17.35 3.53
N HIS A 204 -3.96 16.55 3.79
CA HIS A 204 -2.67 16.69 3.11
C HIS A 204 -2.76 16.36 1.60
N GLY A 205 -3.68 15.46 1.23
CA GLY A 205 -4.01 15.14 -0.15
C GLY A 205 -4.39 16.37 -0.96
N GLN A 206 -5.12 17.30 -0.37
CA GLN A 206 -5.52 18.56 -1.01
C GLN A 206 -4.34 19.47 -1.36
N CYS A 207 -3.13 19.22 -0.84
CA CYS A 207 -1.94 20.02 -1.12
C CYS A 207 -1.15 19.58 -2.37
N MET A 208 -1.47 18.43 -3.00
CA MET A 208 -0.65 17.82 -4.06
C MET A 208 -0.59 18.63 -5.38
N MET A 209 -1.66 19.34 -5.69
CA MET A 209 -1.84 20.11 -6.92
C MET A 209 -3.03 21.07 -6.75
N SER A 210 -3.34 21.89 -7.75
CA SER A 210 -4.49 22.79 -7.66
C SER A 210 -5.81 22.02 -7.50
N PRO A 211 -6.84 22.59 -6.84
CA PRO A 211 -8.15 21.97 -6.73
C PRO A 211 -8.77 21.60 -8.09
N GLU A 212 -8.53 22.39 -9.12
CA GLU A 212 -9.02 22.14 -10.49
C GLU A 212 -8.39 20.87 -11.07
N ALA A 213 -7.08 20.69 -10.87
CA ALA A 213 -6.37 19.48 -11.31
C ALA A 213 -6.86 18.23 -10.54
N GLN A 214 -7.15 18.36 -9.24
CA GLN A 214 -7.74 17.29 -8.44
C GLN A 214 -9.12 16.88 -8.97
N GLN A 215 -9.99 17.85 -9.27
CA GLN A 215 -11.31 17.57 -9.85
C GLN A 215 -11.20 17.01 -11.28
N ALA A 216 -10.20 17.43 -12.05
CA ALA A 216 -9.93 16.84 -13.36
C ALA A 216 -9.54 15.36 -13.25
N ILE A 217 -8.76 14.95 -12.24
CA ILE A 217 -8.48 13.52 -11.99
C ILE A 217 -9.76 12.76 -11.63
N VAL A 218 -10.63 13.33 -10.79
CA VAL A 218 -11.92 12.72 -10.43
C VAL A 218 -12.81 12.53 -11.67
N ALA A 219 -12.93 13.57 -12.50
CA ALA A 219 -13.68 13.50 -13.75
C ALA A 219 -13.09 12.48 -14.73
N LEU A 220 -11.76 12.43 -14.84
CA LEU A 220 -11.05 11.47 -15.69
C LEU A 220 -11.33 10.03 -15.26
N LYS A 221 -11.30 9.74 -13.96
CA LYS A 221 -11.66 8.42 -13.42
C LYS A 221 -13.11 8.03 -13.76
N ALA A 222 -14.04 8.98 -13.67
CA ALA A 222 -15.44 8.73 -14.01
C ALA A 222 -15.66 8.47 -15.51
N GLN A 223 -14.89 9.13 -16.39
CA GLN A 223 -14.95 8.93 -17.85
C GLN A 223 -14.30 7.61 -18.30
N HIS A 224 -13.35 7.09 -17.52
CA HIS A 224 -12.58 5.89 -17.85
C HIS A 224 -12.72 4.80 -16.77
N PRO A 225 -13.94 4.27 -16.53
CA PRO A 225 -14.15 3.23 -15.53
C PRO A 225 -13.29 2.00 -15.84
N GLY A 226 -12.66 1.45 -14.80
CA GLY A 226 -11.76 0.29 -14.91
C GLY A 226 -10.31 0.62 -15.29
N LYS A 227 -10.01 1.85 -15.74
CA LYS A 227 -8.64 2.28 -16.08
C LYS A 227 -7.97 2.97 -14.90
N ARG A 228 -6.65 2.76 -14.72
CA ARG A 228 -5.86 3.45 -13.69
C ARG A 228 -5.38 4.79 -14.22
N VAL A 229 -5.33 5.82 -13.37
CA VAL A 229 -4.73 7.10 -13.77
C VAL A 229 -3.21 7.02 -13.64
N MET A 230 -2.49 7.24 -14.73
CA MET A 230 -1.04 7.40 -14.73
C MET A 230 -0.69 8.89 -14.61
N LEU A 231 -0.09 9.28 -13.49
CA LEU A 231 0.36 10.65 -13.26
C LEU A 231 1.71 10.89 -13.95
N ILE A 232 1.84 11.92 -14.78
CA ILE A 232 2.99 12.09 -15.68
C ILE A 232 3.73 13.40 -15.42
N ALA A 233 5.07 13.31 -15.38
CA ALA A 233 6.01 14.42 -15.53
C ALA A 233 6.43 14.48 -17.01
N GLU A 234 5.83 15.40 -17.77
CA GLU A 234 6.04 15.49 -19.22
C GLU A 234 7.31 16.26 -19.54
N LYS A 235 8.15 15.76 -20.45
CA LYS A 235 9.51 16.29 -20.73
C LYS A 235 10.40 16.41 -19.48
N GLY A 236 10.14 15.61 -18.45
CA GLY A 236 10.88 15.66 -17.19
C GLY A 236 10.93 14.35 -16.44
N THR A 237 11.51 14.43 -15.25
CA THR A 237 11.69 13.33 -14.31
C THR A 237 10.63 13.43 -13.21
N MET A 238 9.98 12.31 -12.89
CA MET A 238 9.02 12.27 -11.79
C MET A 238 9.72 12.10 -10.44
N GLY A 239 9.31 12.91 -9.46
CA GLY A 239 9.67 12.74 -8.05
C GLY A 239 11.07 13.22 -7.67
N VAL A 240 11.57 14.30 -8.29
CA VAL A 240 12.88 14.86 -7.92
C VAL A 240 12.86 15.49 -6.52
N GLY A 241 14.02 15.55 -5.86
CA GLY A 241 14.17 16.17 -4.55
C GLY A 241 14.09 15.18 -3.37
N SER A 242 13.59 15.65 -2.23
CA SER A 242 13.69 14.95 -0.94
C SER A 242 12.84 13.68 -0.84
N SER A 243 13.29 12.71 -0.04
CA SER A 243 12.50 11.54 0.34
C SER A 243 11.28 11.96 1.17
N ARG A 244 10.08 11.83 0.60
CA ARG A 244 8.81 12.16 1.28
C ARG A 244 7.76 11.12 0.93
N MET A 245 7.52 10.18 1.85
CA MET A 245 6.43 9.19 1.70
C MET A 245 5.07 9.87 1.50
N SER A 246 4.85 11.05 2.10
CA SER A 246 3.63 11.85 1.90
C SER A 246 3.37 12.23 0.44
N GLY A 247 4.41 12.41 -0.38
CA GLY A 247 4.25 12.66 -1.81
C GLY A 247 3.64 11.47 -2.55
N VAL A 248 4.17 10.26 -2.31
CA VAL A 248 3.59 9.03 -2.90
C VAL A 248 2.22 8.72 -2.30
N ASN A 249 2.00 8.97 -1.00
CA ASN A 249 0.68 8.81 -0.38
C ASN A 249 -0.37 9.71 -1.04
N ASN A 250 -0.04 10.97 -1.34
CA ASN A 250 -0.92 11.87 -2.06
C ASN A 250 -1.22 11.36 -3.48
N VAL A 251 -0.19 10.92 -4.21
CA VAL A 251 -0.40 10.32 -5.54
C VAL A 251 -1.32 9.10 -5.44
N ALA A 252 -1.07 8.18 -4.51
CA ALA A 252 -1.90 7.01 -4.30
C ALA A 252 -3.34 7.36 -3.87
N LEU A 253 -3.51 8.38 -3.02
CA LEU A 253 -4.84 8.86 -2.62
C LEU A 253 -5.65 9.29 -3.84
N TRP A 254 -5.05 10.07 -4.74
CA TRP A 254 -5.74 10.61 -5.91
C TRP A 254 -5.84 9.63 -7.08
N THR A 255 -4.87 8.74 -7.30
CA THR A 255 -4.82 7.89 -8.51
C THR A 255 -4.85 6.39 -8.23
N GLY A 256 -4.48 5.96 -7.03
CA GLY A 256 -4.38 4.56 -6.62
C GLY A 256 -5.70 3.90 -6.24
N LYS A 257 -5.60 2.69 -5.69
CA LYS A 257 -6.71 1.83 -5.25
C LYS A 257 -6.86 1.88 -3.71
N PRO A 258 -8.08 1.93 -3.14
CA PRO A 258 -8.28 1.77 -1.71
C PRO A 258 -7.75 0.43 -1.20
N SER A 259 -6.99 0.43 -0.11
CA SER A 259 -6.41 -0.80 0.46
C SER A 259 -7.43 -1.66 1.22
N SER A 260 -8.50 -1.04 1.72
CA SER A 260 -9.50 -1.69 2.55
C SER A 260 -10.79 -0.85 2.55
N PRO A 261 -11.98 -1.48 2.54
CA PRO A 261 -13.23 -0.75 2.73
C PRO A 261 -13.38 -0.20 4.17
N TYR A 262 -12.62 -0.73 5.13
CA TYR A 262 -12.70 -0.37 6.56
C TYR A 262 -11.60 0.58 7.01
N VAL A 263 -10.63 0.91 6.15
CA VAL A 263 -9.50 1.79 6.46
C VAL A 263 -9.50 2.97 5.49
N PRO A 264 -9.93 4.16 5.94
CA PRO A 264 -10.10 5.31 5.06
C PRO A 264 -8.75 5.94 4.68
N PHE A 265 -8.68 6.54 3.49
CA PHE A 265 -7.54 7.32 2.99
C PHE A 265 -6.19 6.59 2.93
N VAL A 266 -6.20 5.26 2.97
CA VAL A 266 -5.03 4.42 2.72
C VAL A 266 -5.19 3.76 1.36
N ASN A 267 -4.53 4.34 0.35
CA ASN A 267 -4.52 3.80 -1.00
C ASN A 267 -3.14 3.26 -1.36
N TYR A 268 -3.10 2.35 -2.33
CA TYR A 268 -1.90 1.69 -2.82
C TYR A 268 -1.92 1.59 -4.35
N ALA A 269 -0.86 1.01 -4.93
CA ALA A 269 -0.69 0.79 -6.35
C ALA A 269 -0.86 2.05 -7.26
N PRO A 270 -0.23 3.20 -6.94
CA PRO A 270 -0.20 4.34 -7.86
C PRO A 270 0.57 3.99 -9.14
N VAL A 271 0.19 4.60 -10.26
CA VAL A 271 0.96 4.53 -11.52
C VAL A 271 1.50 5.91 -11.83
N VAL A 272 2.82 6.00 -12.02
CA VAL A 272 3.51 7.25 -12.36
C VAL A 272 4.41 7.06 -13.58
N GLY A 273 4.55 8.11 -14.37
CA GLY A 273 5.43 8.16 -15.53
C GLY A 273 6.26 9.44 -15.55
N GLY A 274 7.46 9.36 -16.10
CA GLY A 274 8.23 10.54 -16.48
C GLY A 274 8.87 10.31 -17.84
N THR A 275 8.93 11.34 -18.67
CA THR A 275 9.66 11.28 -19.95
C THR A 275 11.10 10.82 -19.75
N ASN A 276 11.75 11.34 -18.70
CA ASN A 276 13.14 11.01 -18.34
C ASN A 276 13.23 9.94 -17.24
N GLY A 277 12.12 9.27 -16.93
CA GLY A 277 12.04 8.29 -15.86
C GLY A 277 11.65 8.85 -14.50
N ILE A 278 11.94 8.05 -13.48
CA ILE A 278 11.56 8.31 -12.09
C ILE A 278 12.84 8.47 -11.26
N SER A 279 12.88 9.48 -10.41
CA SER A 279 13.98 9.67 -9.44
C SER A 279 14.14 8.43 -8.55
N PRO A 280 15.35 7.90 -8.29
CA PRO A 280 15.54 6.62 -7.60
C PRO A 280 14.87 6.49 -6.23
N ILE A 281 14.92 7.55 -5.41
CA ILE A 281 14.31 7.57 -4.06
C ILE A 281 12.78 7.53 -4.17
N PHE A 282 12.22 8.32 -5.08
CA PHE A 282 10.79 8.33 -5.32
C PHE A 282 10.31 7.01 -5.92
N GLY A 283 11.05 6.45 -6.89
CA GLY A 283 10.78 5.15 -7.49
C GLY A 283 10.76 4.03 -6.45
N THR A 284 11.72 4.01 -5.52
CA THR A 284 11.70 3.07 -4.37
C THR A 284 10.42 3.25 -3.55
N THR A 285 10.00 4.49 -3.31
CA THR A 285 8.79 4.81 -2.54
C THR A 285 7.51 4.39 -3.28
N VAL A 286 7.48 4.50 -4.61
CA VAL A 286 6.39 3.96 -5.45
C VAL A 286 6.35 2.44 -5.34
N ASP A 287 7.50 1.78 -5.50
CA ASP A 287 7.64 0.32 -5.44
C ASP A 287 7.15 -0.24 -4.08
N VAL A 288 7.47 0.41 -2.94
CA VAL A 288 7.04 -0.07 -1.61
C VAL A 288 5.52 -0.06 -1.40
N THR A 289 4.78 0.69 -2.21
CA THR A 289 3.31 0.77 -2.18
C THR A 289 2.64 -0.14 -3.22
N GLY A 290 3.40 -1.04 -3.85
CA GLY A 290 2.92 -1.87 -4.97
C GLY A 290 2.62 -1.05 -6.23
N GLY A 291 3.18 0.16 -6.33
CA GLY A 291 2.99 1.05 -7.47
C GLY A 291 3.87 0.70 -8.67
N ILE A 292 3.64 1.40 -9.78
CA ILE A 292 4.35 1.22 -11.04
C ILE A 292 4.98 2.56 -11.44
N GLY A 293 6.30 2.57 -11.62
CA GLY A 293 7.05 3.72 -12.14
C GLY A 293 7.58 3.45 -13.55
N ILE A 294 7.14 4.25 -14.52
CA ILE A 294 7.46 4.06 -15.94
C ILE A 294 8.44 5.15 -16.42
N ASN A 295 9.49 4.71 -17.12
CA ASN A 295 10.33 5.59 -17.93
C ASN A 295 9.76 5.64 -19.35
N LEU A 296 9.06 6.73 -19.67
CA LEU A 296 8.28 6.84 -20.91
C LEU A 296 9.16 6.98 -22.14
N LYS A 297 10.27 7.74 -22.06
CA LYS A 297 11.14 8.02 -23.21
C LYS A 297 10.36 8.50 -24.45
N ASN A 298 9.23 9.18 -24.23
CA ASN A 298 8.31 9.62 -25.28
C ASN A 298 8.86 10.80 -26.09
N TRP A 299 9.94 11.43 -25.60
CA TRP A 299 10.69 12.44 -26.33
C TRP A 299 12.13 11.98 -26.53
N VAL A 300 12.62 12.08 -27.76
CA VAL A 300 14.03 11.80 -28.09
C VAL A 300 14.70 13.03 -28.67
N LYS A 301 16.01 13.16 -28.46
CA LYS A 301 16.80 14.21 -29.11
C LYS A 301 16.90 13.90 -30.61
N GLN A 302 16.60 14.88 -31.45
CA GLN A 302 16.87 14.77 -32.88
C GLN A 302 18.39 14.83 -33.10
N THR A 303 18.90 13.96 -33.96
CA THR A 303 20.31 13.91 -34.32
C THR A 303 20.52 14.31 -35.78
N GLY A 304 21.57 15.09 -36.06
CA GLY A 304 21.98 15.45 -37.41
C GLY A 304 22.62 14.28 -38.16
N PRO A 305 23.02 14.49 -39.44
CA PRO A 305 23.72 13.49 -40.24
C PRO A 305 25.06 13.00 -39.66
N ASP A 306 25.63 13.77 -38.73
CA ASP A 306 26.86 13.50 -37.98
C ASP A 306 26.63 12.70 -36.69
N GLY A 307 25.37 12.43 -36.33
CA GLY A 307 25.00 11.75 -35.09
C GLY A 307 24.92 12.66 -33.85
N GLU A 308 25.20 13.95 -34.00
CA GLU A 308 25.17 14.92 -32.91
C GLU A 308 23.75 15.51 -32.73
N PRO A 309 23.34 15.89 -31.50
CA PRO A 309 22.03 16.49 -31.27
C PRO A 309 21.85 17.80 -32.05
N ILE A 310 20.75 17.95 -32.79
CA ILE A 310 20.39 19.20 -33.43
C ILE A 310 20.05 20.22 -32.33
N ILE A 311 20.72 21.37 -32.34
CA ILE A 311 20.54 22.43 -31.34
C ILE A 311 19.65 23.53 -31.91
N ASN A 312 18.67 23.99 -31.13
CA ASN A 312 17.78 25.10 -31.48
C ASN A 312 18.44 26.47 -31.20
N ASN A 313 17.73 27.54 -31.55
CA ASN A 313 18.23 28.92 -31.38
C ASN A 313 18.51 29.31 -29.91
N ASP A 314 17.96 28.58 -28.95
CA ASP A 314 18.15 28.81 -27.52
C ASP A 314 19.29 27.95 -26.93
N GLY A 315 20.04 27.21 -27.76
CA GLY A 315 21.14 26.35 -27.31
C GLY A 315 20.69 24.99 -26.76
N ASN A 316 19.42 24.62 -26.91
CA ASN A 316 18.87 23.36 -26.41
C ASN A 316 18.69 22.32 -27.53
N PRO A 317 18.83 21.01 -27.25
CA PRO A 317 18.51 19.95 -28.21
C PRO A 317 17.05 20.03 -28.69
N VAL A 318 16.85 19.92 -29.99
CA VAL A 318 15.51 19.75 -30.59
C VAL A 318 15.00 18.36 -30.21
N LEU A 319 13.79 18.31 -29.66
CA LEU A 319 13.15 17.06 -29.27
C LEU A 319 12.08 16.65 -30.29
N GLU A 320 11.99 15.36 -30.56
CA GLU A 320 10.93 14.73 -31.35
C GLU A 320 10.05 13.87 -30.43
N GLU A 321 8.74 14.09 -30.49
CA GLU A 321 7.75 13.26 -29.80
C GLU A 321 7.59 11.94 -30.55
N LYS A 322 7.90 10.81 -29.91
CA LYS A 322 7.72 9.47 -30.49
C LYS A 322 6.30 8.96 -30.34
N PHE A 323 5.64 9.32 -29.24
CA PHE A 323 4.25 9.01 -28.98
C PHE A 323 3.69 9.98 -27.95
N SER A 324 2.39 10.24 -28.02
CA SER A 324 1.76 11.20 -27.13
C SER A 324 1.29 10.59 -25.82
N VAL A 325 1.42 11.37 -24.76
CA VAL A 325 0.87 11.07 -23.43
C VAL A 325 -0.04 12.17 -22.92
N ALA A 326 -0.59 13.00 -23.83
CA ALA A 326 -1.55 14.06 -23.54
C ALA A 326 -2.66 13.57 -22.60
N THR A 327 -3.07 14.38 -21.62
CA THR A 327 -4.09 14.00 -20.63
C THR A 327 -5.34 13.43 -21.31
N GLY A 328 -5.79 12.26 -20.87
CA GLY A 328 -6.89 11.52 -21.48
C GLY A 328 -6.48 10.45 -22.49
N THR A 329 -5.19 10.35 -22.83
CA THR A 329 -4.69 9.26 -23.68
C THR A 329 -4.83 7.93 -22.96
N VAL A 330 -5.45 6.95 -23.62
CA VAL A 330 -5.53 5.58 -23.13
C VAL A 330 -4.33 4.79 -23.62
N LEU A 331 -3.63 4.16 -22.70
CA LEU A 331 -2.49 3.28 -22.95
C LEU A 331 -2.69 1.93 -22.24
N LYS A 332 -1.92 0.94 -22.65
CA LYS A 332 -1.92 -0.40 -22.07
C LYS A 332 -0.54 -0.75 -21.59
N ILE A 333 -0.41 -1.18 -20.35
CA ILE A 333 0.82 -1.77 -19.85
C ILE A 333 0.68 -3.28 -19.98
N ASP A 334 1.36 -3.86 -20.97
CA ASP A 334 1.49 -5.29 -21.14
C ASP A 334 2.55 -5.80 -20.16
N VAL A 335 2.09 -6.33 -19.03
CA VAL A 335 2.96 -6.80 -17.93
C VAL A 335 3.74 -8.05 -18.35
N LYS A 336 3.13 -8.90 -19.18
CA LYS A 336 3.71 -10.16 -19.64
C LYS A 336 4.90 -9.92 -20.58
N ASN A 337 4.72 -9.07 -21.58
CA ASN A 337 5.76 -8.73 -22.56
C ASN A 337 6.60 -7.51 -22.14
N LYS A 338 6.23 -6.85 -21.04
CA LYS A 338 6.92 -5.71 -20.43
C LYS A 338 7.01 -4.52 -21.38
N LYS A 339 5.89 -4.22 -22.03
CA LYS A 339 5.74 -3.11 -22.99
C LYS A 339 4.66 -2.14 -22.54
N LEU A 340 4.88 -0.86 -22.83
CA LEU A 340 3.78 0.10 -22.91
C LEU A 340 3.30 0.14 -24.35
N CYS A 341 2.00 0.00 -24.54
CA CYS A 341 1.35 -0.02 -25.84
C CYS A 341 0.29 1.08 -25.93
N ASP A 342 -0.04 1.48 -27.16
CA ASP A 342 -1.20 2.34 -27.41
C ASP A 342 -2.53 1.59 -27.22
N ALA A 343 -3.65 2.28 -27.40
CA ALA A 343 -4.98 1.68 -27.28
C ALA A 343 -5.25 0.54 -28.29
N ASN A 344 -4.55 0.53 -29.43
CA ASN A 344 -4.67 -0.48 -30.49
C ASN A 344 -3.72 -1.67 -30.28
N GLY A 345 -2.83 -1.61 -29.28
CA GLY A 345 -1.84 -2.64 -28.98
C GLY A 345 -0.51 -2.47 -29.71
N ALA A 346 -0.25 -1.33 -30.35
CA ALA A 346 1.06 -1.05 -30.93
C ALA A 346 2.06 -0.73 -29.82
N GLU A 347 3.24 -1.38 -29.85
CA GLU A 347 4.29 -1.17 -28.86
C GLU A 347 4.87 0.24 -28.96
N LEU A 348 4.97 0.95 -27.83
CA LEU A 348 5.50 2.30 -27.72
C LEU A 348 6.89 2.32 -27.09
N VAL A 349 7.05 1.65 -25.94
CA VAL A 349 8.33 1.63 -25.21
C VAL A 349 8.47 0.39 -24.33
N ASP A 350 9.73 -0.05 -24.15
CA ASP A 350 10.09 -1.08 -23.18
C ASP A 350 9.99 -0.58 -21.74
N VAL A 351 9.32 -1.35 -20.88
CA VAL A 351 9.12 -1.01 -19.46
C VAL A 351 9.61 -2.14 -18.53
N ALA A 352 10.52 -3.00 -18.98
CA ALA A 352 10.96 -4.17 -18.22
C ALA A 352 11.56 -3.85 -16.85
N ALA A 353 12.16 -2.66 -16.70
CA ALA A 353 12.68 -2.18 -15.41
C ALA A 353 11.60 -1.95 -14.34
N ALA A 354 10.34 -1.75 -14.73
CA ALA A 354 9.20 -1.63 -13.82
C ALA A 354 8.69 -3.00 -13.32
N PHE A 355 9.06 -4.10 -13.98
CA PHE A 355 8.55 -5.45 -13.76
C PHE A 355 9.68 -6.46 -13.52
N THR A 356 10.61 -6.11 -12.63
CA THR A 356 11.56 -7.07 -12.07
C THR A 356 10.81 -8.08 -11.19
N PRO A 357 11.35 -9.30 -10.96
CA PRO A 357 10.69 -10.28 -10.10
C PRO A 357 10.32 -9.71 -8.72
N GLN A 358 11.20 -8.94 -8.08
CA GLN A 358 10.93 -8.32 -6.78
C GLN A 358 9.81 -7.26 -6.86
N LYS A 359 9.75 -6.46 -7.93
CA LYS A 359 8.66 -5.50 -8.11
C LYS A 359 7.32 -6.21 -8.34
N MET A 360 7.32 -7.33 -9.06
CA MET A 360 6.13 -8.17 -9.22
C MET A 360 5.63 -8.72 -7.87
N GLU A 361 6.54 -9.14 -6.99
CA GLU A 361 6.18 -9.52 -5.61
C GLU A 361 5.52 -8.36 -4.84
N PHE A 362 6.09 -7.15 -4.94
CA PHE A 362 5.53 -5.97 -4.27
C PHE A 362 4.16 -5.59 -4.81
N MET A 363 3.95 -5.67 -6.13
CA MET A 363 2.66 -5.45 -6.76
C MET A 363 1.63 -6.49 -6.31
N LYS A 364 2.01 -7.77 -6.29
CA LYS A 364 1.14 -8.87 -5.83
C LYS A 364 0.75 -8.73 -4.36
N ALA A 365 1.69 -8.39 -3.50
CA ALA A 365 1.44 -8.20 -2.07
C ALA A 365 0.85 -6.82 -1.72
N GLY A 366 0.82 -5.89 -2.66
CA GLY A 366 0.44 -4.48 -2.44
C GLY A 366 1.43 -3.69 -1.56
N SER A 367 2.53 -4.30 -1.12
CA SER A 367 3.57 -3.64 -0.32
C SER A 367 4.86 -4.45 -0.28
N SER A 368 6.01 -3.77 -0.27
CA SER A 368 7.31 -4.42 -0.02
C SER A 368 7.46 -4.90 1.42
N TYR A 369 6.84 -4.22 2.39
CA TYR A 369 6.91 -4.62 3.80
C TYR A 369 6.27 -5.99 4.03
N ALA A 370 5.15 -6.27 3.35
CA ALA A 370 4.50 -7.57 3.40
C ALA A 370 5.41 -8.70 2.89
N ILE A 371 6.24 -8.42 1.88
CA ILE A 371 7.23 -9.38 1.38
C ILE A 371 8.36 -9.61 2.38
N VAL A 372 8.91 -8.55 2.98
CA VAL A 372 10.00 -8.67 3.96
C VAL A 372 9.53 -9.44 5.20
N PHE A 373 8.38 -9.07 5.76
CA PHE A 373 7.78 -9.78 6.89
C PHE A 373 7.38 -11.21 6.51
N GLY A 374 6.81 -11.41 5.32
CA GLY A 374 6.45 -12.74 4.81
C GLY A 374 7.64 -13.68 4.71
N LYS A 375 8.77 -13.23 4.14
CA LYS A 375 10.02 -14.00 4.09
C LYS A 375 10.50 -14.40 5.48
N LYS A 376 10.51 -13.45 6.43
CA LYS A 376 10.89 -13.71 7.83
C LYS A 376 9.97 -14.76 8.46
N LEU A 377 8.65 -14.60 8.26
CA LEU A 377 7.62 -15.47 8.84
C LEU A 377 7.68 -16.89 8.27
N GLN A 378 7.93 -17.02 6.96
CA GLN A 378 8.12 -18.31 6.29
C GLN A 378 9.35 -19.05 6.85
N THR A 379 10.49 -18.37 6.93
CA THR A 379 11.73 -18.96 7.46
C THR A 379 11.56 -19.36 8.92
N PHE A 380 10.92 -18.51 9.73
CA PHE A 380 10.58 -18.82 11.11
C PHE A 380 9.72 -20.10 11.20
N ALA A 381 8.63 -20.16 10.44
CA ALA A 381 7.69 -21.27 10.51
C ALA A 381 8.32 -22.59 10.06
N ALA A 382 9.07 -22.58 8.95
CA ALA A 382 9.79 -23.74 8.46
C ALA A 382 10.80 -24.27 9.50
N ARG A 383 11.58 -23.36 10.12
CA ARG A 383 12.52 -23.70 11.19
C ARG A 383 11.81 -24.30 12.41
N THR A 384 10.69 -23.73 12.83
CA THR A 384 9.90 -24.23 13.97
C THR A 384 9.37 -25.64 13.71
N LEU A 385 8.97 -25.94 12.47
CA LEU A 385 8.49 -27.26 12.05
C LEU A 385 9.61 -28.27 11.71
N GLY A 386 10.87 -27.83 11.65
CA GLY A 386 11.99 -28.68 11.23
C GLY A 386 11.95 -29.09 9.75
N VAL A 387 11.37 -28.25 8.90
CA VAL A 387 11.28 -28.45 7.45
C VAL A 387 12.03 -27.35 6.70
N GLU A 388 12.37 -27.60 5.44
CA GLU A 388 12.92 -26.56 4.56
C GLU A 388 11.81 -25.63 4.07
N PRO A 389 12.04 -24.30 4.03
CA PRO A 389 11.05 -23.36 3.51
C PRO A 389 10.82 -23.60 2.02
N THR A 390 9.55 -23.53 1.59
CA THR A 390 9.22 -23.68 0.16
C THR A 390 9.80 -22.50 -0.64
N PRO A 391 10.47 -22.72 -1.79
CA PRO A 391 11.01 -21.63 -2.59
C PRO A 391 9.88 -20.89 -3.31
N VAL A 392 9.32 -19.89 -2.63
CA VAL A 392 8.16 -19.10 -3.11
C VAL A 392 8.59 -17.77 -3.71
N TYR A 393 9.58 -17.12 -3.10
CA TYR A 393 10.03 -15.80 -3.51
C TYR A 393 11.16 -15.88 -4.55
N ALA A 394 11.26 -14.84 -5.38
CA ALA A 394 12.34 -14.61 -6.31
C ALA A 394 13.69 -14.59 -5.57
N ALA A 395 14.63 -15.40 -6.09
CA ALA A 395 15.99 -15.43 -5.60
C ALA A 395 16.66 -14.05 -5.76
N ASN A 396 17.57 -13.74 -4.83
CA ASN A 396 18.43 -12.58 -4.95
C ASN A 396 19.33 -12.73 -6.19
N LYS A 397 19.51 -11.65 -6.93
CA LYS A 397 20.45 -11.64 -8.05
C LYS A 397 21.86 -11.46 -7.50
N GLU A 398 22.64 -12.53 -7.49
CA GLU A 398 24.07 -12.45 -7.21
C GLU A 398 24.82 -11.98 -8.45
N ILE A 399 25.70 -10.99 -8.28
CA ILE A 399 26.53 -10.45 -9.35
C ILE A 399 27.98 -10.59 -8.90
N THR A 400 28.76 -11.35 -9.67
CA THR A 400 30.18 -11.56 -9.44
C THR A 400 30.96 -11.28 -10.73
N ALA A 401 32.18 -10.76 -10.57
CA ALA A 401 33.11 -10.52 -11.68
C ALA A 401 34.44 -11.19 -11.35
N GLU A 402 34.82 -12.19 -12.15
CA GLU A 402 36.03 -12.96 -11.92
C GLU A 402 37.28 -12.09 -12.02
N GLY A 403 38.21 -12.25 -11.08
CA GLY A 403 39.44 -11.44 -11.01
C GLY A 403 39.24 -10.00 -10.54
N VAL A 404 38.01 -9.58 -10.20
CA VAL A 404 37.71 -8.22 -9.73
C VAL A 404 37.35 -8.25 -8.25
N GLY A 405 38.07 -7.48 -7.44
CA GLY A 405 37.75 -7.32 -6.03
C GLY A 405 36.55 -6.40 -5.79
N LEU A 406 35.87 -6.57 -4.65
CA LEU A 406 34.77 -5.70 -4.25
C LEU A 406 35.25 -4.28 -3.87
N THR A 407 34.47 -3.28 -4.25
CA THR A 407 34.60 -1.89 -3.77
C THR A 407 34.35 -1.82 -2.25
N ALA A 408 34.72 -0.69 -1.63
CA ALA A 408 34.46 -0.48 -0.20
C ALA A 408 32.96 -0.54 0.14
N VAL A 409 32.11 0.03 -0.72
CA VAL A 409 30.65 0.02 -0.55
C VAL A 409 30.12 -1.40 -0.60
N GLU A 410 30.47 -2.18 -1.63
CA GLU A 410 30.05 -3.59 -1.75
C GLU A 410 30.52 -4.43 -0.55
N LYS A 411 31.74 -4.22 -0.04
CA LYS A 411 32.23 -4.90 1.16
C LYS A 411 31.39 -4.59 2.41
N ILE A 412 30.99 -3.34 2.60
CA ILE A 412 30.15 -2.92 3.73
C ILE A 412 28.77 -3.56 3.62
N PHE A 413 28.13 -3.49 2.45
CA PHE A 413 26.81 -4.08 2.25
C PHE A 413 26.83 -5.60 2.42
N ASN A 414 27.80 -6.30 1.80
CA ASN A 414 27.89 -7.77 1.91
C ASN A 414 28.19 -8.25 3.33
N ARG A 415 28.97 -7.49 4.11
CA ARG A 415 29.22 -7.83 5.53
C ARG A 415 27.97 -7.72 6.40
N ASN A 416 27.06 -6.82 6.04
CA ASN A 416 25.82 -6.55 6.78
C ASN A 416 24.58 -7.16 6.11
N ALA A 417 24.76 -8.06 5.14
CA ALA A 417 23.65 -8.72 4.50
C ALA A 417 22.91 -9.59 5.53
N VAL A 418 21.62 -9.31 5.71
CA VAL A 418 20.69 -10.09 6.52
C VAL A 418 19.62 -10.61 5.57
N GLY A 419 19.61 -11.92 5.35
CA GLY A 419 18.75 -12.58 4.36
C GLY A 419 19.16 -14.03 4.21
#